data_AF-A0AAU5T3C5-F1
#
_entry.id   AF-A0AAU5T3C5-F1
#
_cell.length_a   1.000
_cell.length_b   1.000
_cell.length_c   1.000
_cell.angle_alpha   90.00
_cell.angle_beta   90.00
_cell.angle_gamma   90.00
#
_symmetry.space_group_name_H-M   'P 1'
#
loop_
_entity.id
_entity.type
_entity.pdbx_description
1 polymer ?
#
loop_
_entity_poly.entity_id
_entity_poly.type
_entity_poly.pdbx_seq_one_letter_code
_entity_poly.pdbx_strand_id
1 'polypeptide(L)'
;MTEFGFTCTGVRADPYAAGPTLVFRLAITASGDTRVHALALRCQIRIEPARRGYGQAEADGLADLFGERSRWGNTLQPVQFAQVTLMVPSFTGSTEIDMAVPCTYDMDIAATRYFTALDDGEAPLLMLFSGTAFTGAGGFHVEPVPWDREAAYRMPVRVWQEMIEQHFPGCGWLRLPRDAMDELLAYRSRHALASWEATVRALLAEAGAAATAATAATASRPSPPSPPERLRAGLLPRAGERTAP
;
A
#
# COMPACT_ATOMS: atom_id res chain seq x y z
N MET A 1 11.06 38.02 8.32
CA MET A 1 11.04 36.69 7.68
C MET A 1 9.62 36.45 7.25
N THR A 2 9.41 36.05 6.00
CA THR A 2 8.06 35.82 5.48
C THR A 2 7.50 34.55 6.10
N GLU A 3 6.35 34.64 6.76
CA GLU A 3 5.66 33.48 7.28
C GLU A 3 4.81 32.85 6.17
N PHE A 4 5.06 31.57 5.88
CA PHE A 4 4.28 30.81 4.91
C PHE A 4 3.24 29.93 5.60
N GLY A 5 2.03 29.88 5.03
CA GLY A 5 0.99 28.93 5.38
C GLY A 5 0.69 28.02 4.21
N PHE A 6 0.44 26.74 4.49
CA PHE A 6 0.12 25.73 3.48
C PHE A 6 -1.17 25.00 3.89
N THR A 7 -2.06 24.79 2.94
CA THR A 7 -3.30 24.04 3.17
C THR A 7 -3.65 23.25 1.93
N CYS A 8 -3.84 21.94 2.06
CA CYS A 8 -4.40 21.14 0.99
C CYS A 8 -5.92 21.28 1.01
N THR A 9 -6.49 21.80 -0.07
CA THR A 9 -7.93 22.09 -0.17
C THR A 9 -8.71 21.03 -0.93
N GLY A 10 -8.03 20.13 -1.64
CA GLY A 10 -8.67 19.08 -2.40
C GLY A 10 -7.69 18.11 -3.05
N VAL A 11 -8.23 16.99 -3.52
CA VAL A 11 -7.52 15.99 -4.33
C VAL A 11 -8.46 15.46 -5.40
N ARG A 12 -7.91 15.14 -6.56
CA ARG A 12 -8.61 14.44 -7.65
C ARG A 12 -7.66 13.47 -8.36
N ALA A 13 -8.21 12.47 -9.03
CA ALA A 13 -7.47 11.74 -10.04
C ALA A 13 -7.21 12.66 -11.25
N ASP A 14 -6.07 12.49 -11.92
CA ASP A 14 -5.82 13.13 -13.20
C ASP A 14 -6.42 12.30 -14.35
N PRO A 15 -7.47 12.78 -15.04
CA PRO A 15 -8.11 12.06 -16.13
C PRO A 15 -7.21 11.93 -17.38
N TYR A 16 -6.14 12.73 -17.49
CA TYR A 16 -5.30 12.81 -18.69
C TYR A 16 -3.85 12.38 -18.45
N ALA A 17 -3.51 11.91 -17.25
CA ALA A 17 -2.17 11.43 -16.97
C ALA A 17 -1.87 10.12 -17.73
N ALA A 18 -0.61 9.94 -18.10
CA ALA A 18 -0.15 8.70 -18.77
C ALA A 18 -0.13 7.47 -17.84
N GLY A 19 -0.27 7.69 -16.53
CA GLY A 19 -0.34 6.67 -15.50
C GLY A 19 -0.99 7.24 -14.24
N PRO A 20 -1.27 6.39 -13.24
CA PRO A 20 -1.98 6.79 -12.03
C PRO A 20 -1.36 8.04 -11.42
N THR A 21 -2.13 9.12 -11.31
CA THR A 21 -1.64 10.39 -10.79
C THR A 21 -2.76 11.05 -9.97
N LEU A 22 -2.43 11.42 -8.73
CA LEU A 22 -3.28 12.28 -7.91
C LEU A 22 -2.86 13.73 -8.11
N VAL A 23 -3.82 14.65 -8.16
CA VAL A 23 -3.57 16.08 -8.18
C VAL A 23 -4.12 16.68 -6.91
N PHE A 24 -3.23 17.12 -6.03
CA PHE A 24 -3.59 17.84 -4.80
C PHE A 24 -3.63 19.34 -5.07
N ARG A 25 -4.69 20.00 -4.63
CA ARG A 25 -4.75 21.46 -4.66
C ARG A 25 -4.16 22.02 -3.37
N LEU A 26 -3.14 22.86 -3.53
CA LEU A 26 -2.41 23.47 -2.44
C LEU A 26 -2.68 24.98 -2.43
N ALA A 27 -3.32 25.47 -1.39
CA ALA A 27 -3.39 26.89 -1.06
C ALA A 27 -2.14 27.29 -0.27
N ILE A 28 -1.53 28.39 -0.69
CA ILE A 28 -0.30 28.92 -0.10
C ILE A 28 -0.55 30.37 0.28
N THR A 29 -0.20 30.74 1.51
CA THR A 29 -0.24 32.11 2.00
C THR A 29 1.17 32.58 2.37
N ALA A 30 1.40 33.88 2.24
CA ALA A 30 2.63 34.54 2.67
C ALA A 30 2.25 35.79 3.46
N SER A 31 2.83 35.98 4.64
CA SER A 31 2.56 37.13 5.50
C SER A 31 3.12 38.43 4.91
N GLY A 32 2.38 39.53 5.08
CA GLY A 32 2.78 40.86 4.63
C GLY A 32 2.54 41.11 3.15
N ASP A 33 2.84 42.34 2.71
CA ASP A 33 2.60 42.79 1.33
C ASP A 33 3.83 42.57 0.41
N THR A 34 4.83 41.84 0.89
CA THR A 34 6.04 41.54 0.11
C THR A 34 5.69 40.54 -0.98
N ARG A 35 6.01 40.89 -2.23
CA ARG A 35 5.85 39.99 -3.36
C ARG A 35 6.76 38.77 -3.21
N VAL A 36 6.19 37.58 -3.34
CA VAL A 36 6.93 36.34 -3.58
C VAL A 36 7.15 36.26 -5.08
N HIS A 37 8.40 36.29 -5.52
CA HIS A 37 8.76 36.16 -6.94
C HIS A 37 8.67 34.71 -7.41
N ALA A 38 9.12 33.79 -6.57
CA ALA A 38 9.03 32.35 -6.78
C ALA A 38 9.20 31.63 -5.45
N LEU A 39 8.68 30.41 -5.36
CA LEU A 39 8.95 29.51 -4.25
C LEU A 39 9.32 28.13 -4.82
N ALA A 40 10.57 27.71 -4.58
CA ALA A 40 11.04 26.37 -4.90
C ALA A 40 10.68 25.45 -3.73
N LEU A 41 9.60 24.70 -3.88
CA LEU A 41 8.99 23.92 -2.81
C LEU A 41 9.24 22.43 -3.00
N ARG A 42 9.53 21.75 -1.91
CA ARG A 42 9.48 20.29 -1.78
C ARG A 42 8.38 19.94 -0.79
N CYS A 43 7.51 19.04 -1.20
CA CYS A 43 6.47 18.46 -0.37
C CYS A 43 6.73 16.96 -0.20
N GLN A 44 6.91 16.51 1.05
CA GLN A 44 6.91 15.10 1.40
C GLN A 44 5.54 14.72 1.96
N ILE A 45 4.93 13.68 1.42
CA ILE A 45 3.62 13.19 1.82
C ILE A 45 3.80 11.85 2.55
N ARG A 46 3.26 11.77 3.76
CA ARG A 46 3.18 10.55 4.56
C ARG A 46 1.73 10.20 4.83
N ILE A 47 1.45 8.91 4.92
CA ILE A 47 0.22 8.40 5.50
C ILE A 47 0.45 8.28 7.01
N GLU A 48 -0.53 8.68 7.81
CA GLU A 48 -0.51 8.55 9.28
C GLU A 48 -1.59 7.57 9.75
N PRO A 49 -1.40 6.25 9.56
CA PRO A 49 -2.51 5.33 9.66
C PRO A 49 -3.14 5.29 11.08
N ALA A 50 -2.37 5.66 12.11
CA ALA A 50 -2.84 5.74 13.50
C ALA A 50 -3.95 6.78 13.72
N ARG A 51 -4.17 7.69 12.75
CA ARG A 51 -5.17 8.75 12.82
C ARG A 51 -6.52 8.37 12.23
N ARG A 52 -6.74 7.10 11.88
CA ARG A 52 -8.08 6.57 11.52
C ARG A 52 -8.41 5.28 12.24
N GLY A 53 -9.70 5.00 12.36
CA GLY A 53 -10.19 3.67 12.72
C GLY A 53 -10.19 2.74 11.51
N TYR A 54 -10.20 1.45 11.78
CA TYR A 54 -10.25 0.39 10.76
C TYR A 54 -11.34 -0.62 11.09
N GLY A 55 -12.08 -1.02 10.05
CA GLY A 55 -13.00 -2.17 10.11
C GLY A 55 -12.25 -3.49 10.32
N GLN A 56 -12.99 -4.61 10.38
CA GLN A 56 -12.36 -5.94 10.50
C GLN A 56 -11.65 -6.32 9.19
N ALA A 57 -12.34 -6.17 8.05
CA ALA A 57 -11.79 -6.50 6.73
C ALA A 57 -10.53 -5.69 6.40
N GLU A 58 -10.57 -4.36 6.63
CA GLU A 58 -9.40 -3.50 6.47
C GLU A 58 -8.24 -3.93 7.38
N ALA A 59 -8.53 -4.30 8.64
CA ALA A 59 -7.49 -4.76 9.56
C ALA A 59 -6.84 -6.06 9.12
N ASP A 60 -7.62 -6.99 8.56
CA ASP A 60 -7.11 -8.25 8.00
C ASP A 60 -6.22 -7.97 6.77
N GLY A 61 -6.64 -7.06 5.87
CA GLY A 61 -5.83 -6.64 4.72
C GLY A 61 -4.54 -5.90 5.07
N LEU A 62 -4.51 -5.23 6.23
CA LEU A 62 -3.34 -4.52 6.73
C LEU A 62 -2.37 -5.38 7.57
N ALA A 63 -2.71 -6.64 7.83
CA ALA A 63 -1.93 -7.54 8.67
C ALA A 63 -0.49 -7.72 8.14
N ASP A 64 -0.29 -7.71 6.84
CA ASP A 64 1.05 -7.85 6.25
C ASP A 64 1.91 -6.57 6.33
N LEU A 65 1.30 -5.41 6.63
CA LEU A 65 2.03 -4.16 6.82
C LEU A 65 2.32 -3.90 8.30
N PHE A 66 1.34 -4.13 9.16
CA PHE A 66 1.38 -3.74 10.57
C PHE A 66 1.26 -4.91 11.54
N GLY A 67 1.12 -6.14 11.06
CA GLY A 67 0.84 -7.31 11.88
C GLY A 67 -0.59 -7.33 12.42
N GLU A 68 -0.83 -8.26 13.34
CA GLU A 68 -2.11 -8.41 14.04
C GLU A 68 -2.53 -7.11 14.77
N ARG A 69 -3.83 -6.85 14.79
CA ARG A 69 -4.44 -5.67 15.42
C ARG A 69 -4.03 -5.45 16.88
N SER A 70 -3.76 -6.52 17.62
CA SER A 70 -3.27 -6.47 19.01
C SER A 70 -1.93 -5.76 19.16
N ARG A 71 -1.11 -5.68 18.09
CA ARG A 71 0.24 -5.09 18.08
C ARG A 71 0.27 -3.64 17.60
N TRP A 72 -0.86 -3.14 17.10
CA TRP A 72 -0.95 -1.83 16.43
C TRP A 72 -0.55 -0.64 17.30
N GLY A 73 -0.60 -0.77 18.63
CA GLY A 73 -0.06 0.26 19.53
C GLY A 73 1.41 0.64 19.22
N ASN A 74 2.19 -0.29 18.66
CA ASN A 74 3.61 -0.08 18.34
C ASN A 74 3.93 -0.21 16.84
N THR A 75 3.15 -0.96 16.07
CA THR A 75 3.49 -1.29 14.67
C THR A 75 2.88 -0.35 13.64
N LEU A 76 1.88 0.43 14.02
CA LEU A 76 1.09 1.26 13.12
C LEU A 76 1.80 2.59 12.83
N GLN A 77 2.97 2.47 12.19
CA GLN A 77 3.92 3.53 11.92
C GLN A 77 3.55 4.33 10.65
N PRO A 78 3.96 5.60 10.53
CA PRO A 78 3.76 6.39 9.33
C PRO A 78 4.39 5.73 8.09
N VAL A 79 3.66 5.73 6.97
CA VAL A 79 4.12 5.16 5.69
C VAL A 79 4.47 6.30 4.74
N GLN A 80 5.65 6.23 4.13
CA GLN A 80 6.03 7.20 3.10
C GLN A 80 5.19 6.99 1.85
N PHE A 81 4.55 8.05 1.37
CA PHE A 81 3.72 7.97 0.18
C PHE A 81 4.42 8.55 -1.04
N ALA A 82 4.81 9.84 -0.97
CA ALA A 82 5.40 10.51 -2.12
C ALA A 82 6.32 11.66 -1.71
N GLN A 83 7.18 12.08 -2.63
CA GLN A 83 7.95 13.31 -2.54
C GLN A 83 7.84 14.05 -3.87
N VAL A 84 7.42 15.31 -3.82
CA VAL A 84 7.20 16.15 -5.00
C VAL A 84 7.99 17.44 -4.85
N THR A 85 8.62 17.87 -5.93
CA THR A 85 9.21 19.20 -6.05
C THR A 85 8.35 20.00 -7.01
N LEU A 86 7.98 21.22 -6.63
CA LEU A 86 7.17 22.12 -7.43
C LEU A 86 7.69 23.56 -7.35
N MET A 87 7.64 24.25 -8.49
CA MET A 87 7.91 25.68 -8.56
C MET A 87 6.59 26.43 -8.49
N VAL A 88 6.43 27.21 -7.43
CA VAL A 88 5.27 28.09 -7.26
C VAL A 88 5.57 29.42 -7.96
N PRO A 89 4.72 29.87 -8.91
CA PRO A 89 4.87 31.15 -9.57
C PRO A 89 4.75 32.34 -8.61
N SER A 90 5.01 33.55 -9.10
CA SER A 90 4.93 34.74 -8.27
C SER A 90 3.52 35.00 -7.74
N PHE A 91 3.41 35.43 -6.48
CA PHE A 91 2.14 35.83 -5.87
C PHE A 91 2.35 36.90 -4.78
N THR A 92 1.26 37.46 -4.27
CA THR A 92 1.26 38.38 -3.14
C THR A 92 0.08 38.06 -2.26
N GLY A 93 0.30 37.90 -0.95
CA GLY A 93 -0.69 37.44 0.01
C GLY A 93 -1.01 35.94 -0.10
N SER A 94 -1.58 35.48 -1.23
CA SER A 94 -1.94 34.07 -1.42
C SER A 94 -1.93 33.61 -2.87
N THR A 95 -1.88 32.29 -3.07
CA THR A 95 -2.03 31.62 -4.37
C THR A 95 -2.55 30.19 -4.18
N GLU A 96 -3.04 29.59 -5.26
CA GLU A 96 -3.36 28.16 -5.34
C GLU A 96 -2.59 27.51 -6.47
N ILE A 97 -2.10 26.29 -6.24
CA ILE A 97 -1.37 25.51 -7.23
C ILE A 97 -1.78 24.04 -7.18
N ASP A 98 -1.80 23.40 -8.35
CA ASP A 98 -1.97 21.97 -8.47
C ASP A 98 -0.62 21.26 -8.33
N MET A 99 -0.54 20.32 -7.40
CA MET A 99 0.60 19.45 -7.17
C MET A 99 0.28 18.04 -7.67
N ALA A 100 0.80 17.69 -8.84
CA ALA A 100 0.70 16.35 -9.38
C ALA A 100 1.62 15.38 -8.61
N VAL A 101 1.06 14.26 -8.18
CA VAL A 101 1.71 13.18 -7.45
C VAL A 101 1.54 11.90 -8.27
N PRO A 102 2.54 11.56 -9.11
CA PRO A 102 2.56 10.28 -9.79
C PRO A 102 2.53 9.14 -8.78
N CYS A 103 1.64 8.18 -9.01
CA CYS A 103 1.39 7.03 -8.17
C CYS A 103 1.71 5.75 -8.94
N THR A 104 1.72 4.63 -8.21
CA THR A 104 1.97 3.31 -8.75
C THR A 104 0.90 2.35 -8.23
N TYR A 105 0.58 1.33 -9.03
CA TYR A 105 -0.27 0.22 -8.63
C TYR A 105 0.54 -1.04 -8.26
N ASP A 106 1.83 -0.88 -8.00
CA ASP A 106 2.66 -1.97 -7.50
C ASP A 106 2.20 -2.40 -6.11
N MET A 107 1.64 -3.61 -6.03
CA MET A 107 1.10 -4.20 -4.82
C MET A 107 2.16 -4.62 -3.79
N ASP A 108 3.45 -4.45 -4.07
CA ASP A 108 4.51 -4.66 -3.06
C ASP A 108 4.87 -3.35 -2.33
N ILE A 109 4.46 -2.19 -2.83
CA ILE A 109 4.75 -0.90 -2.20
C ILE A 109 3.79 -0.66 -1.04
N ALA A 110 4.34 -0.37 0.14
CA ALA A 110 3.59 -0.22 1.39
C ALA A 110 2.41 0.78 1.29
N ALA A 111 2.61 1.91 0.60
CA ALA A 111 1.54 2.90 0.40
C ALA A 111 0.39 2.34 -0.47
N THR A 112 0.72 1.65 -1.58
CA THR A 112 -0.28 0.98 -2.43
C THR A 112 -1.05 -0.06 -1.64
N ARG A 113 -0.34 -0.94 -0.93
CA ARG A 113 -0.93 -1.98 -0.08
C ARG A 113 -1.86 -1.41 0.97
N TYR A 114 -1.43 -0.31 1.59
CA TYR A 114 -2.24 0.40 2.55
C TYR A 114 -3.55 0.86 1.93
N PHE A 115 -3.52 1.57 0.81
CA PHE A 115 -4.73 2.05 0.15
C PHE A 115 -5.60 0.92 -0.41
N THR A 116 -5.01 -0.15 -0.94
CA THR A 116 -5.73 -1.32 -1.43
C THR A 116 -6.50 -2.03 -0.32
N ALA A 117 -6.00 -2.00 0.92
CA ALA A 117 -6.68 -2.59 2.07
C ALA A 117 -7.83 -1.73 2.62
N LEU A 118 -8.02 -0.49 2.14
CA LEU A 118 -9.10 0.39 2.61
C LEU A 118 -10.34 0.21 1.76
N ASP A 119 -11.46 -0.02 2.44
CA ASP A 119 -12.76 -0.17 1.79
C ASP A 119 -13.39 1.21 1.54
N ASP A 120 -13.38 2.08 2.56
CA ASP A 120 -14.02 3.39 2.53
C ASP A 120 -13.34 4.47 3.38
N GLY A 121 -14.04 5.61 3.48
CA GLY A 121 -13.67 6.73 4.32
C GLY A 121 -12.46 7.48 3.79
N GLU A 122 -11.58 7.85 4.71
CA GLU A 122 -10.51 8.81 4.45
C GLU A 122 -9.16 8.27 4.94
N ALA A 123 -8.13 8.41 4.13
CA ALA A 123 -6.75 8.16 4.50
C ALA A 123 -6.13 9.45 5.09
N PRO A 124 -5.64 9.43 6.34
CA PRO A 124 -4.96 10.58 6.92
C PRO A 124 -3.57 10.76 6.29
N LEU A 125 -3.36 11.91 5.67
CA LEU A 125 -2.08 12.32 5.09
C LEU A 125 -1.49 13.49 5.88
N LEU A 126 -0.18 13.50 5.97
CA LEU A 126 0.62 14.62 6.46
C LEU A 126 1.58 15.08 5.36
N MET A 127 1.43 16.33 4.95
CA MET A 127 2.29 17.01 3.98
C MET A 127 3.30 17.85 4.73
N LEU A 128 4.58 17.60 4.51
CA LEU A 128 5.69 18.34 5.11
C LEU A 128 6.36 19.18 4.04
N PHE A 129 6.49 20.48 4.30
CA PHE A 129 7.01 21.44 3.35
C PHE A 129 8.44 21.87 3.71
N SER A 130 9.26 22.01 2.69
CA SER A 130 10.61 22.57 2.80
C SER A 130 10.98 23.24 1.48
N GLY A 131 11.92 24.17 1.46
CA GLY A 131 12.28 24.84 0.22
C GLY A 131 12.93 26.20 0.41
N THR A 132 12.90 26.98 -0.66
CA THR A 132 13.51 28.31 -0.72
C THR A 132 12.54 29.30 -1.35
N ALA A 133 12.26 30.39 -0.64
CA ALA A 133 11.46 31.50 -1.11
C ALA A 133 12.35 32.62 -1.66
N PHE A 134 11.90 33.21 -2.77
CA PHE A 134 12.51 34.37 -3.39
C PHE A 134 11.51 35.53 -3.26
N THR A 135 11.80 36.51 -2.41
CA THR A 135 10.86 37.59 -2.03
C THR A 135 11.47 38.97 -2.24
N GLY A 136 10.65 40.03 -2.31
CA GLY A 136 11.13 41.41 -2.27
C GLY A 136 10.33 42.40 -3.12
N ALA A 137 10.45 43.70 -2.79
CA ALA A 137 9.73 44.78 -3.47
C ALA A 137 10.52 45.39 -4.65
N GLY A 138 11.86 45.27 -4.64
CA GLY A 138 12.77 45.89 -5.63
C GLY A 138 14.09 45.14 -5.85
N GLY A 139 14.18 43.90 -5.38
CA GLY A 139 15.36 43.01 -5.44
C GLY A 139 15.02 41.65 -4.82
N PHE A 140 15.94 40.67 -4.91
CA PHE A 140 15.72 39.33 -4.37
C PHE A 140 16.26 39.20 -2.94
N HIS A 141 15.38 38.89 -2.01
CA HIS A 141 15.67 38.28 -0.73
C HIS A 141 15.47 36.77 -0.86
N VAL A 142 16.41 35.99 -0.34
CA VAL A 142 16.38 34.53 -0.39
C VAL A 142 16.29 34.02 1.04
N GLU A 143 15.21 33.32 1.37
CA GLU A 143 14.98 32.77 2.70
C GLU A 143 14.48 31.32 2.61
N PRO A 144 14.87 30.44 3.55
CA PRO A 144 14.36 29.08 3.58
C PRO A 144 12.89 29.07 4.03
N VAL A 145 12.10 28.13 3.51
CA VAL A 145 10.82 27.76 4.12
C VAL A 145 11.12 27.04 5.43
N PRO A 146 10.56 27.49 6.57
CA PRO A 146 10.73 26.79 7.85
C PRO A 146 10.31 25.32 7.75
N TRP A 147 11.06 24.43 8.40
CA TRP A 147 10.87 22.98 8.32
C TRP A 147 9.65 22.49 9.13
N ASP A 148 9.11 23.33 10.00
CA ASP A 148 7.93 23.08 10.83
C ASP A 148 6.60 23.28 10.07
N ARG A 149 6.67 23.63 8.77
CA ARG A 149 5.50 23.86 7.95
C ARG A 149 4.91 22.55 7.48
N GLU A 150 3.72 22.25 7.95
CA GLU A 150 2.98 21.04 7.59
C GLU A 150 1.50 21.31 7.33
N ALA A 151 0.86 20.40 6.59
CA ALA A 151 -0.59 20.38 6.42
C ALA A 151 -1.11 18.94 6.55
N ALA A 152 -2.09 18.76 7.43
CA ALA A 152 -2.85 17.53 7.50
C ALA A 152 -3.94 17.54 6.43
N TYR A 153 -4.16 16.41 5.77
CA TYR A 153 -5.22 16.25 4.78
C TYR A 153 -5.88 14.88 4.90
N ARG A 154 -7.21 14.82 4.88
CA ARG A 154 -7.97 13.57 4.86
C ARG A 154 -8.32 13.28 3.41
N MET A 155 -7.64 12.30 2.83
CA MET A 155 -7.77 11.94 1.42
C MET A 155 -8.87 10.90 1.24
N PRO A 156 -9.91 11.15 0.41
CA PRO A 156 -10.97 10.18 0.26
C PRO A 156 -10.44 8.92 -0.43
N VAL A 157 -10.69 7.76 0.17
CA VAL A 157 -10.25 6.46 -0.37
C VAL A 157 -10.82 6.24 -1.77
N ARG A 158 -12.04 6.73 -2.02
CA ARG A 158 -12.66 6.68 -3.35
C ARG A 158 -11.81 7.33 -4.45
N VAL A 159 -11.06 8.41 -4.16
CA VAL A 159 -10.25 9.09 -5.18
C VAL A 159 -9.07 8.21 -5.60
N TRP A 160 -8.52 7.44 -4.66
CA TRP A 160 -7.52 6.42 -4.98
C TRP A 160 -8.12 5.30 -5.83
N GLN A 161 -9.28 4.76 -5.42
CA GLN A 161 -9.97 3.70 -6.15
C GLN A 161 -10.33 4.14 -7.58
N GLU A 162 -10.88 5.34 -7.76
CA GLU A 162 -11.16 5.97 -9.05
C GLU A 162 -9.90 6.10 -9.92
N MET A 163 -8.80 6.58 -9.34
CA MET A 163 -7.52 6.71 -10.04
C MET A 163 -7.00 5.35 -10.54
N ILE A 164 -7.07 4.31 -9.70
CA ILE A 164 -6.62 2.96 -10.09
C ILE A 164 -7.54 2.39 -11.16
N GLU A 165 -8.86 2.42 -10.96
CA GLU A 165 -9.83 1.87 -11.92
C GLU A 165 -9.76 2.56 -13.28
N GLN A 166 -9.48 3.87 -13.33
CA GLN A 166 -9.25 4.59 -14.58
C GLN A 166 -8.08 4.02 -15.40
N HIS A 167 -7.02 3.54 -14.73
CA HIS A 167 -5.79 3.09 -15.40
C HIS A 167 -5.71 1.56 -15.52
N PHE A 168 -6.38 0.82 -14.64
CA PHE A 168 -6.37 -0.64 -14.55
C PHE A 168 -7.77 -1.21 -14.34
N PRO A 169 -8.72 -0.95 -15.27
CA PRO A 169 -10.13 -1.28 -15.05
C PRO A 169 -10.35 -2.78 -14.87
N GLY A 170 -10.90 -3.19 -13.72
CA GLY A 170 -11.11 -4.59 -13.36
C GLY A 170 -9.85 -5.46 -13.34
N CYS A 171 -8.65 -4.86 -13.32
CA CYS A 171 -7.37 -5.56 -13.45
C CYS A 171 -6.54 -5.47 -12.17
N GLY A 172 -5.77 -6.52 -11.91
CA GLY A 172 -4.71 -6.55 -10.89
C GLY A 172 -3.33 -6.38 -11.49
N TRP A 173 -2.34 -6.08 -10.65
CA TRP A 173 -0.92 -6.08 -11.03
C TRP A 173 -0.18 -7.23 -10.35
N LEU A 174 0.61 -7.99 -11.10
CA LEU A 174 1.45 -9.07 -10.58
C LEU A 174 2.91 -8.86 -11.01
N ARG A 175 3.79 -8.69 -10.03
CA ARG A 175 5.23 -8.60 -10.25
C ARG A 175 5.87 -9.99 -10.11
N LEU A 176 6.67 -10.39 -11.09
CA LEU A 176 7.42 -11.65 -11.08
C LEU A 176 8.92 -11.39 -11.26
N PRO A 177 9.79 -12.20 -10.63
CA PRO A 177 11.21 -12.29 -10.99
C PRO A 177 11.39 -12.58 -12.51
N ARG A 178 12.52 -12.13 -13.07
CA ARG A 178 12.75 -12.20 -14.52
C ARG A 178 12.75 -13.64 -15.05
N ASP A 179 13.43 -14.54 -14.35
CA ASP A 179 13.45 -15.98 -14.63
C ASP A 179 12.04 -16.59 -14.62
N ALA A 180 11.23 -16.28 -13.59
CA ALA A 180 9.84 -16.72 -13.53
C ALA A 180 8.98 -16.15 -14.68
N MET A 181 9.23 -14.89 -15.08
CA MET A 181 8.55 -14.29 -16.23
C MET A 181 8.94 -14.97 -17.55
N ASP A 182 10.22 -15.30 -17.73
CA ASP A 182 10.71 -16.00 -18.92
C ASP A 182 10.12 -17.41 -19.01
N GLU A 183 10.02 -18.12 -17.89
CA GLU A 183 9.32 -19.42 -17.82
C GLU A 183 7.84 -19.30 -18.18
N LEU A 184 7.16 -18.27 -17.67
CA LEU A 184 5.74 -18.02 -17.94
C LEU A 184 5.51 -17.67 -19.43
N LEU A 185 6.39 -16.87 -20.04
CA LEU A 185 6.40 -16.58 -21.47
C LEU A 185 6.62 -17.85 -22.30
N ALA A 186 7.58 -18.68 -21.91
CA ALA A 186 7.87 -19.93 -22.58
C ALA A 186 6.69 -20.91 -22.49
N TYR A 187 6.03 -21.00 -21.32
CA TYR A 187 4.81 -21.80 -21.15
C TYR A 187 3.69 -21.30 -22.08
N ARG A 188 3.42 -19.99 -22.11
CA ARG A 188 2.42 -19.38 -23.00
C ARG A 188 2.69 -19.72 -24.47
N SER A 189 3.95 -19.64 -24.90
CA SER A 189 4.38 -19.95 -26.27
C SER A 189 4.17 -21.42 -26.61
N ARG A 190 4.60 -22.35 -25.76
CA ARG A 190 4.44 -23.81 -25.97
C ARG A 190 2.99 -24.23 -26.10
N HIS A 191 2.08 -23.58 -25.38
CA HIS A 191 0.65 -23.87 -25.40
C HIS A 191 -0.15 -23.00 -26.38
N ALA A 192 0.53 -22.13 -27.16
CA ALA A 192 -0.08 -21.23 -28.12
C ALA A 192 -1.24 -20.37 -27.54
N LEU A 193 -1.10 -19.91 -26.29
CA LEU A 193 -2.19 -19.21 -25.59
C LEU A 193 -2.28 -17.73 -25.98
N ALA A 194 -3.50 -17.31 -26.37
CA ALA A 194 -3.75 -16.01 -26.98
C ALA A 194 -3.65 -14.82 -26.01
N SER A 195 -3.83 -15.02 -24.71
CA SER A 195 -3.81 -13.96 -23.70
C SER A 195 -3.14 -14.40 -22.40
N TRP A 196 -2.74 -13.43 -21.59
CA TRP A 196 -2.23 -13.70 -20.24
C TRP A 196 -3.28 -14.33 -19.34
N GLU A 197 -4.55 -13.92 -19.48
CA GLU A 197 -5.67 -14.55 -18.78
C GLU A 197 -5.76 -16.05 -19.13
N ALA A 198 -5.67 -16.41 -20.42
CA ALA A 198 -5.67 -17.80 -20.85
C ALA A 198 -4.49 -18.58 -20.26
N THR A 199 -3.30 -17.97 -20.23
CA THR A 199 -2.11 -18.56 -19.57
C THR A 199 -2.35 -18.86 -18.10
N VAL A 200 -2.86 -17.89 -17.34
CA VAL A 200 -3.13 -18.07 -15.91
C VAL A 200 -4.23 -19.11 -15.68
N ARG A 201 -5.32 -19.07 -16.47
CA ARG A 201 -6.41 -20.06 -16.37
C ARG A 201 -5.95 -21.48 -16.68
N ALA A 202 -5.07 -21.66 -17.68
CA ALA A 202 -4.49 -22.96 -18.01
C ALA A 202 -3.63 -23.50 -16.85
N LEU A 203 -2.74 -22.67 -16.31
CA LEU A 203 -1.92 -23.04 -15.15
C LEU A 203 -2.77 -23.41 -13.92
N LEU A 204 -3.80 -22.63 -13.61
CA LEU A 204 -4.71 -22.91 -12.50
C LEU A 204 -5.50 -24.21 -12.69
N ALA A 205 -5.94 -24.50 -13.92
CA ALA A 205 -6.64 -25.74 -14.24
C ALA A 205 -5.73 -26.96 -14.10
N GLU A 206 -4.49 -26.89 -14.60
CA GLU A 206 -3.49 -27.95 -14.46
C GLU A 206 -3.14 -28.20 -12.98
N ALA A 207 -2.92 -27.14 -12.21
CA ALA A 207 -2.66 -27.24 -10.77
C ALA A 207 -3.84 -27.88 -10.01
N GLY A 208 -5.07 -27.50 -10.35
CA GLY A 208 -6.29 -28.07 -9.77
C GLY A 208 -6.47 -29.57 -10.08
N ALA A 209 -6.19 -29.97 -11.32
CA ALA A 209 -6.23 -31.37 -11.73
C ALA A 209 -5.18 -32.21 -10.99
N ALA A 210 -3.96 -31.70 -10.85
CA ALA A 210 -2.88 -32.36 -10.11
C ALA A 210 -3.21 -32.53 -8.61
N ALA A 211 -3.77 -31.51 -7.96
CA ALA A 211 -4.19 -31.58 -6.56
C ALA A 211 -5.31 -32.62 -6.33
N THR A 212 -6.26 -32.70 -7.25
CA THR A 212 -7.36 -33.67 -7.21
C THR A 212 -6.83 -35.10 -7.36
N ALA A 213 -5.90 -35.33 -8.30
CA ALA A 213 -5.26 -36.63 -8.50
C ALA A 213 -4.44 -37.08 -7.28
N ALA A 214 -3.70 -36.16 -6.64
CA ALA A 214 -2.93 -36.45 -5.43
C ALA A 214 -3.81 -36.81 -4.23
N THR A 215 -4.97 -36.18 -4.10
CA THR A 215 -5.94 -36.47 -3.04
C THR A 215 -6.61 -37.82 -3.25
N ALA A 216 -6.99 -38.15 -4.49
CA ALA A 216 -7.53 -39.46 -4.84
C ALA A 216 -6.52 -40.61 -4.61
N ALA A 217 -5.24 -40.39 -4.91
CA ALA A 217 -4.17 -41.34 -4.64
C ALA A 217 -3.94 -41.56 -3.13
N THR A 218 -4.12 -40.52 -2.31
CA THR A 218 -4.01 -40.59 -0.85
C THR A 218 -5.21 -41.33 -0.23
N ALA A 219 -6.41 -41.10 -0.74
CA ALA A 219 -7.63 -41.80 -0.32
C ALA A 219 -7.66 -43.28 -0.74
N SER A 220 -6.98 -43.63 -1.84
CA SER A 220 -6.90 -45.01 -2.36
C SER A 220 -5.79 -45.84 -1.71
N ARG A 221 -5.03 -45.29 -0.75
CA ARG A 221 -4.07 -46.09 0.03
C ARG A 221 -4.82 -47.01 0.99
N PRO A 222 -4.67 -48.35 0.90
CA PRO A 222 -5.32 -49.26 1.84
C PRO A 222 -4.81 -48.99 3.26
N SER A 223 -5.72 -49.02 4.25
CA SER A 223 -5.36 -48.92 5.66
C SER A 223 -4.33 -50.00 6.01
N PRO A 224 -3.32 -49.69 6.85
CA PRO A 224 -2.35 -50.70 7.27
C PRO A 224 -3.09 -51.88 7.91
N PRO A 225 -2.65 -53.12 7.66
CA PRO A 225 -3.31 -54.29 8.23
C PRO A 225 -3.35 -54.17 9.75
N SER A 226 -4.51 -54.49 10.33
CA SER A 226 -4.66 -54.53 11.80
C SER A 226 -3.63 -55.51 12.37
N PRO A 227 -2.95 -55.17 13.47
CA PRO A 227 -1.93 -56.05 14.05
C PRO A 227 -2.57 -57.39 14.46
N PRO A 228 -1.84 -58.52 14.31
CA PRO A 228 -2.39 -59.83 14.58
C PRO A 228 -2.81 -59.98 16.05
N GLU A 229 -4.04 -60.42 16.29
CA GLU A 229 -4.57 -60.82 17.60
C GLU A 229 -3.88 -62.10 18.11
N ARG A 230 -2.60 -62.00 18.51
CA ARG A 230 -1.96 -63.03 19.34
C ARG A 230 -0.98 -62.41 20.32
N LEU A 231 -1.52 -61.80 21.38
CA LEU A 231 -1.07 -62.02 22.77
C LEU A 231 -2.05 -61.35 23.76
N ARG A 232 -3.32 -61.80 23.78
CA ARG A 232 -4.16 -61.63 24.99
C ARG A 232 -4.13 -62.94 25.75
N ALA A 233 -3.06 -63.13 26.51
CA ALA A 233 -3.00 -64.16 27.54
C ALA A 233 -2.38 -63.57 28.80
N GLY A 234 -3.21 -63.47 29.85
CA GLY A 234 -2.76 -63.51 31.23
C GLY A 234 -2.46 -62.18 31.90
N LEU A 235 -3.52 -61.42 32.24
CA LEU A 235 -3.47 -60.58 33.44
C LEU A 235 -3.50 -61.52 34.66
N LEU A 236 -2.42 -61.55 35.44
CA LEU A 236 -2.45 -62.00 36.84
C LEU A 236 -2.15 -60.77 37.71
N PRO A 237 -2.96 -60.46 38.73
CA PRO A 237 -2.67 -59.38 39.64
C PRO A 237 -1.66 -59.87 40.69
N ARG A 238 -0.55 -59.16 40.87
CA ARG A 238 0.26 -59.29 42.10
C ARG A 238 0.00 -58.12 43.03
N ALA A 239 -0.50 -58.47 44.21
CA ALA A 239 -0.65 -57.61 45.37
C ALA A 239 0.63 -57.57 46.22
N GLY A 240 0.83 -56.44 46.92
CA GLY A 240 1.82 -56.23 48.01
C GLY A 240 3.20 -55.77 47.52
N GLU A 241 3.91 -54.79 48.09
CA GLU A 241 3.90 -54.21 49.45
C GLU A 241 4.60 -52.83 49.49
N ARG A 242 4.02 -51.93 50.31
CA ARG A 242 4.61 -50.98 51.28
C ARG A 242 5.89 -50.13 51.00
N THR A 243 5.67 -48.81 51.08
CA THR A 243 6.38 -47.70 51.81
C THR A 243 7.89 -47.43 51.64
N ALA A 244 8.18 -46.20 51.14
CA ALA A 244 8.87 -45.04 51.78
C ALA A 244 10.23 -45.23 52.51
N PRO A 245 11.08 -44.18 52.63
CA PRO A 245 10.81 -42.74 52.57
C PRO A 245 11.41 -41.98 51.37
#